data_AF-A0A0F8AB83-F1
#
_entry.id   AF-A0A0F8AB83-F1
#
_cell.length_a   1.000
_cell.length_b   1.000
_cell.length_c   1.000
_cell.angle_alpha   90.00
_cell.angle_beta   90.00
_cell.angle_gamma   90.00
#
_symmetry.space_group_name_H-M   'P 1'
#
loop_
_entity.id
_entity.type
_entity.pdbx_description
1 polymer ?
#
loop_
_entity_poly.entity_id
_entity_poly.type
_entity_poly.pdbx_seq_one_letter_code
_entity_poly.pdbx_strand_id
1 'polypeptide(L)' 'MNSPNPEDDVKGKISFDGDGQTHSSLTISDLVLNDTGVYFCAASQHSAADSPQVNTKTLLDLSARKTRC' A
#
# COMPACT_ATOMS: atom_id res chain seq x y z
N MET A 1 8.74 9.19 11.42
CA MET A 1 9.97 8.50 11.00
C MET A 1 9.60 7.63 9.80
N ASN A 2 9.86 8.09 8.58
CA ASN A 2 9.69 7.26 7.38
C ASN A 2 10.97 7.40 6.58
N SER A 3 11.89 6.47 6.77
CA SER A 3 13.10 6.32 5.96
C SER A 3 12.84 5.14 5.04
N PRO A 4 12.22 5.37 3.87
CA PRO A 4 12.01 4.30 2.91
C PRO A 4 13.38 3.73 2.53
N ASN A 5 13.44 2.42 2.39
CA ASN A 5 14.57 1.65 1.92
C ASN A 5 14.27 1.15 0.50
N PRO A 6 14.20 2.05 -0.49
CA PRO A 6 13.95 1.66 -1.88
C PRO A 6 15.13 0.86 -2.43
N GLU A 7 14.83 -0.08 -3.31
CA GLU A 7 15.83 -0.83 -4.05
C GLU A 7 16.57 0.11 -5.02
N ASP A 8 17.89 -0.06 -5.14
CA ASP A 8 18.72 0.82 -5.98
C ASP A 8 18.47 0.59 -7.48
N ASP A 9 18.17 -0.65 -7.90
CA ASP A 9 18.02 -1.02 -9.32
C ASP A 9 16.82 -0.37 -10.02
N VAL A 10 15.82 0.06 -9.24
CA VAL A 10 14.59 0.70 -9.73
C VAL A 10 14.56 2.20 -9.47
N LYS A 11 15.60 2.73 -8.80
CA LYS A 11 15.67 4.12 -8.36
C LYS A 11 15.54 5.08 -9.53
N GLY A 12 14.55 5.97 -9.45
CA GLY A 12 14.28 6.98 -10.48
C GLY A 12 13.57 6.47 -11.74
N LYS A 13 13.42 5.15 -11.90
CA LYS A 13 12.65 4.54 -13.01
C LYS A 13 11.20 4.26 -12.63
N ILE A 14 10.92 4.00 -11.35
CA ILE A 14 9.57 3.72 -10.86
C ILE A 14 8.95 4.94 -10.18
N SER A 15 7.67 5.17 -10.44
CA SER A 15 6.85 6.16 -9.75
C SER A 15 5.52 5.53 -9.36
N PHE A 16 5.13 5.71 -8.10
CA PHE A 16 3.90 5.16 -7.54
C PHE A 16 3.00 6.30 -7.06
N ASP A 17 1.75 6.31 -7.52
CA ASP A 17 0.74 7.31 -7.19
C ASP A 17 -0.62 6.66 -6.94
N GLY A 18 -1.55 7.39 -6.34
CA GLY A 18 -2.94 6.99 -6.16
C GLY A 18 -3.46 7.13 -4.72
N ASP A 19 -4.68 6.62 -4.52
CA ASP A 19 -5.36 6.56 -3.23
C ASP A 19 -5.42 5.10 -2.75
N GLY A 20 -4.69 4.80 -1.67
CA GLY A 20 -4.59 3.45 -1.09
C GLY A 20 -5.93 2.80 -0.69
N GLN A 21 -7.05 3.52 -0.76
CA GLN A 21 -8.40 2.97 -0.60
C GLN A 21 -9.13 2.64 -1.90
N THR A 22 -8.78 3.27 -3.03
CA THR A 22 -9.60 3.22 -4.25
C THR A 22 -8.83 2.84 -5.51
N HIS A 23 -7.59 3.28 -5.67
CA HIS A 23 -6.79 2.98 -6.86
C HIS A 23 -5.30 3.22 -6.63
N SER A 24 -4.47 2.49 -7.35
CA SER A 24 -3.04 2.76 -7.43
C SER A 24 -2.58 2.75 -8.88
N SER A 25 -1.62 3.62 -9.17
CA SER A 25 -0.99 3.77 -10.48
C SER A 25 0.52 3.58 -10.31
N LEU A 26 1.06 2.56 -10.99
CA LEU A 26 2.49 2.31 -11.08
C LEU A 26 2.97 2.70 -12.49
N THR A 27 3.88 3.66 -12.56
CA THR A 27 4.58 4.04 -13.80
C THR A 27 6.00 3.50 -13.75
N ILE A 28 6.41 2.80 -14.81
CA ILE A 28 7.77 2.30 -15.00
C ILE A 28 8.33 2.94 -16.27
N SER A 29 9.35 3.77 -16.11
CA SER A 29 10.08 4.43 -17.20
C SER A 29 11.32 3.63 -17.59
N ASP A 30 11.79 3.81 -18.83
CA ASP A 30 13.01 3.19 -19.38
C ASP A 30 13.03 1.66 -19.20
N LEU A 31 11.95 1.00 -19.63
CA LEU A 31 11.76 -0.44 -19.47
C LEU A 31 12.87 -1.24 -20.17
N VAL A 32 13.51 -2.15 -19.44
CA VAL A 32 14.52 -3.10 -19.94
C VAL A 32 14.07 -4.54 -19.73
N LEU A 33 14.75 -5.50 -20.38
CA LEU A 33 14.42 -6.93 -20.26
C LEU A 33 14.48 -7.44 -18.81
N ASN A 34 15.35 -6.87 -17.98
CA ASN A 34 15.45 -7.25 -16.56
C ASN A 34 14.26 -6.77 -15.72
N ASP A 35 13.47 -5.82 -16.21
CA ASP A 35 12.25 -5.37 -15.54
C ASP A 35 11.06 -6.33 -15.82
N THR A 36 11.30 -7.44 -16.54
CA THR A 36 10.25 -8.44 -16.76
C THR A 36 9.95 -9.21 -15.47
N GLY A 37 8.67 -9.29 -15.12
CA GLY A 37 8.23 -9.92 -13.90
C GLY A 37 6.74 -9.79 -13.70
N VAL A 38 6.23 -10.46 -12.66
CA VAL A 38 4.83 -10.32 -12.25
C VAL A 38 4.74 -9.19 -11.22
N TYR A 39 3.91 -8.20 -11.52
CA TYR A 39 3.68 -7.05 -10.67
C TYR A 39 2.37 -7.25 -9.90
N PHE A 40 2.44 -7.15 -8.58
CA PHE A 40 1.29 -7.32 -7.70
C PHE A 40 0.86 -5.97 -7.11
N CYS A 41 -0.44 -5.69 -7.15
CA CYS A 41 -1.01 -4.61 -6.36
C CYS A 41 -1.16 -5.09 -4.92
N ALA A 42 -0.51 -4.40 -3.98
CA ALA A 42 -0.60 -4.67 -2.56
C ALA A 42 -1.07 -3.41 -1.83
N ALA A 43 -2.17 -3.53 -1.08
CA ALA A 43 -2.68 -2.48 -0.23
C ALA A 43 -2.84 -3.04 1.19
N SER A 44 -2.43 -2.26 2.19
CA SER A 44 -2.66 -2.60 3.60
C SER A 44 -3.37 -1.44 4.28
N GLN A 45 -4.48 -1.75 4.96
CA GLN A 45 -5.07 -0.81 5.89
C GLN A 45 -4.26 -0.89 7.17
N HIS A 46 -3.44 0.13 7.43
CA HIS A 46 -2.88 0.29 8.76
C HIS A 46 -4.02 0.77 9.67
N SER A 47 -4.64 -0.15 10.42
CA SER A 47 -5.47 0.29 11.55
C SER A 47 -4.58 1.16 12.42
N ALA A 48 -4.94 2.40 12.66
CA ALA A 48 -4.38 3.16 13.76
C ALA A 48 -4.86 2.53 15.09
N ALA A 49 -4.39 1.33 15.40
CA ALA A 49 -4.49 0.68 16.69
C ALA A 49 -3.04 0.61 17.19
N ASP A 50 -2.57 1.42 18.15
CA ASP A 50 -3.25 2.17 19.18
C ASP A 50 -2.55 3.51 19.41
N SER A 51 -3.28 4.63 19.28
CA SER A 51 -3.11 5.65 20.32
C SER A 51 -3.84 5.06 21.52
N PRO A 52 -3.24 4.92 22.71
CA PRO A 52 -3.97 4.44 23.87
C PRO A 52 -5.04 5.48 24.15
N GLN A 53 -6.29 5.23 23.81
CA GLN A 53 -7.35 6.19 24.06
C GLN A 53 -8.41 5.55 24.91
N VAL A 54 -8.54 6.11 26.12
CA VAL A 54 -9.83 6.47 26.71
C VAL A 54 -10.93 5.44 26.46
N ASN A 55 -11.19 4.61 27.48
CA ASN A 55 -12.23 3.57 27.52
C ASN A 55 -13.55 3.99 26.83
N THR A 56 -13.83 3.43 25.65
CA THR A 56 -15.19 3.43 25.08
C THR A 56 -15.54 2.03 24.56
N LYS A 57 -16.75 1.57 24.89
CA LYS A 57 -17.24 0.21 24.61
C LYS A 57 -17.79 0.15 23.18
N THR A 58 -17.11 -0.58 22.28
CA THR A 58 -17.61 -0.81 20.91
C THR A 58 -18.40 -2.11 20.84
N LEU A 59 -19.63 -2.03 20.33
CA LEU A 59 -20.46 -3.19 19.98
C LEU A 59 -19.93 -3.77 18.66
N LEU A 60 -19.58 -5.05 18.64
CA LEU A 60 -19.11 -5.74 17.44
C LEU A 60 -20.28 -5.97 16.48
N ASP A 61 -20.26 -5.32 15.32
CA ASP A 61 -21.09 -5.74 14.18
C ASP A 61 -20.21 -6.44 13.15
N LEU A 62 -20.52 -7.72 12.94
CA LEU A 62 -19.90 -8.59 11.97
C LEU A 62 -20.39 -8.21 10.57
N SER A 63 -19.58 -7.47 9.81
CA SER A 63 -19.68 -7.56 8.35
C SER A 63 -18.31 -7.51 7.72
N ALA A 64 -17.87 -8.69 7.29
CA ALA A 64 -16.65 -8.93 6.55
C ALA A 64 -16.46 -7.88 5.44
N ARG A 65 -15.50 -6.97 5.65
CA ARG A 65 -15.11 -6.00 4.62
C ARG A 65 -14.47 -6.77 3.49
N LYS A 66 -15.21 -6.85 2.40
CA LYS A 66 -14.80 -7.41 1.13
C LYS A 66 -13.64 -6.59 0.58
N THR A 67 -12.41 -7.06 0.81
CA THR A 67 -11.23 -6.56 0.11
C THR A 67 -11.25 -7.14 -1.30
N ARG A 68 -11.69 -6.33 -2.26
CA ARG A 68 -11.28 -6.51 -3.65
C ARG A 68 -10.55 -5.27 -4.09
N CYS A 69 -9.39 -5.50 -4.68
CA CYS A 69 -8.66 -4.52 -5.47
C CYS A 69 -9.57 -3.91 -6.55
#